data_AF-A0A9R0RDZ7-F1
#
_entry.id   AF-A0A9R0RDZ7-F1
#
_cell.length_a   1.000
_cell.length_b   1.000
_cell.length_c   1.000
_cell.angle_alpha   90.00
_cell.angle_beta   90.00
_cell.angle_gamma   90.00
#
_symmetry.space_group_name_H-M   'P 1'
#
loop_
_entity.id
_entity.type
_entity.pdbx_description
1 polymer ?
#
loop_
_entity_poly.entity_id
_entity_poly.type
_entity_poly.pdbx_seq_one_letter_code
_entity_poly.pdbx_strand_id
1 'polypeptide(L)'
;MKKLAASVAEKAVKSLEGAGVFAVELFLTNDNQVLLNEVAPRPHNSGHHTIEACYTSQYEQHLRAILGLPLGDPAMKAPTAIMYNILGEDEGDSGFVLAHQLIKRALNIPGASVHWYAKPEIRKQRKMGHITIVGPSLFSVKEHLNKLLQRDTDGQKKVRPRAAVIMGSDSDLPIMKDAAAVLEKFNIPFELTVVSAHRTAERMYAYASSAKERGLEVIIAGAGGAAHLPGMVASLTTLPVIGVPIWTKSLQGMDSLLSIVQMPKGIPVATVAIGNAENAGLLAVRMLASRDPELSDRYGSFLMLFS
;
A
#
# COMPACT_ATOMS: atom_id res chain seq x y z
N MET A 1 -25.54 4.47 -22.66
CA MET A 1 -25.78 3.85 -21.34
C MET A 1 -26.31 4.81 -20.28
N LYS A 2 -25.55 5.78 -19.75
CA LYS A 2 -26.06 6.71 -18.70
C LYS A 2 -27.36 7.43 -19.07
N LYS A 3 -27.48 7.95 -20.29
CA LYS A 3 -28.71 8.60 -20.78
C LYS A 3 -29.92 7.65 -20.82
N LEU A 4 -29.69 6.39 -21.21
CA LEU A 4 -30.75 5.37 -21.26
C LEU A 4 -31.23 5.02 -19.85
N ALA A 5 -30.30 4.78 -18.92
CA ALA A 5 -30.62 4.53 -17.51
C ALA A 5 -31.39 5.70 -16.87
N ALA A 6 -30.96 6.94 -17.12
CA ALA A 6 -31.67 8.13 -16.65
C ALA A 6 -33.10 8.22 -17.20
N SER A 7 -33.28 7.94 -18.49
CA SER A 7 -34.63 7.93 -19.11
C SER A 7 -35.55 6.86 -18.54
N VAL A 8 -35.04 5.64 -18.28
CA VAL A 8 -35.82 4.58 -17.64
C VAL A 8 -36.23 4.99 -16.23
N ALA A 9 -35.28 5.53 -15.44
CA ALA A 9 -35.57 6.01 -14.09
C ALA A 9 -36.61 7.13 -14.08
N GLU A 10 -36.50 8.11 -14.98
CA GLU A 10 -37.45 9.22 -15.08
C GLU A 10 -38.86 8.73 -15.44
N LYS A 11 -38.98 7.79 -16.38
CA LYS A 11 -40.27 7.19 -16.75
C LYS A 11 -40.90 6.43 -15.57
N ALA A 12 -40.09 5.66 -14.85
CA ALA A 12 -40.54 4.88 -13.70
C ALA A 12 -41.03 5.79 -12.55
N VAL A 13 -40.32 6.89 -12.29
CA VAL A 13 -40.74 7.86 -11.26
C VAL A 13 -41.98 8.64 -11.71
N LYS A 14 -42.09 9.02 -12.98
CA LYS A 14 -43.28 9.71 -13.54
C LYS A 14 -44.58 8.91 -13.44
N SER A 15 -44.50 7.59 -13.36
CA SER A 15 -45.69 6.73 -13.14
C SER A 15 -46.14 6.65 -11.69
N LEU A 16 -45.42 7.29 -10.75
CA LEU A 16 -45.75 7.32 -9.33
C LEU A 16 -46.26 8.70 -8.93
N GLU A 17 -47.16 8.72 -7.96
CA GLU A 17 -47.63 9.95 -7.31
C GLU A 17 -46.79 10.25 -6.06
N GLY A 18 -46.54 11.54 -5.78
CA GLY A 18 -45.84 12.01 -4.59
C GLY A 18 -44.66 12.94 -4.87
N ALA A 19 -44.05 13.43 -3.79
CA ALA A 19 -42.87 14.29 -3.83
C ALA A 19 -41.78 13.71 -2.95
N GLY A 20 -40.54 13.70 -3.42
CA GLY A 20 -39.42 13.15 -2.68
C GLY A 20 -38.26 12.72 -3.58
N VAL A 21 -37.21 12.22 -2.93
CA VAL A 21 -36.17 11.44 -3.61
C VAL A 21 -36.66 10.01 -3.84
N PHE A 22 -36.57 9.56 -5.08
CA PHE A 22 -36.86 8.18 -5.48
C PHE A 22 -35.57 7.47 -5.87
N ALA A 23 -35.28 6.38 -5.19
CA ALA A 23 -34.20 5.47 -5.56
C ALA A 23 -34.70 4.50 -6.62
N VAL A 24 -34.05 4.48 -7.77
CA VAL A 24 -34.37 3.56 -8.86
C VAL A 24 -33.21 2.59 -9.04
N GLU A 25 -33.48 1.31 -8.80
CA GLU A 25 -32.54 0.24 -9.05
C GLU A 25 -32.72 -0.31 -10.46
N LEU A 26 -31.60 -0.41 -11.18
CA LEU A 26 -31.57 -0.85 -12.57
C LEU A 26 -30.55 -1.97 -12.73
N PHE A 27 -30.86 -2.97 -13.56
CA PHE A 27 -29.89 -3.94 -14.03
C PHE A 27 -29.41 -3.58 -15.43
N LEU A 28 -28.11 -3.77 -15.65
CA LEU A 28 -27.51 -3.76 -16.98
C LEU A 28 -27.22 -5.20 -17.38
N THR A 29 -27.86 -5.66 -18.44
CA THR A 29 -27.64 -7.01 -18.97
C THR A 29 -26.43 -7.05 -19.91
N ASN A 30 -25.92 -8.26 -20.19
CA ASN A 30 -24.77 -8.46 -21.06
C ASN A 30 -25.02 -8.02 -22.51
N ASP A 31 -26.28 -7.98 -22.94
CA ASP A 31 -26.74 -7.48 -24.23
C ASP A 31 -27.07 -5.97 -24.21
N ASN A 32 -26.56 -5.23 -23.23
CA ASN A 32 -26.70 -3.78 -23.07
C ASN A 32 -28.15 -3.29 -22.86
N GLN A 33 -29.06 -4.14 -22.38
CA GLN A 33 -30.39 -3.71 -21.96
C GLN A 33 -30.36 -3.14 -20.54
N VAL A 34 -31.26 -2.18 -20.30
CA VAL A 34 -31.47 -1.61 -18.96
C VAL A 34 -32.83 -2.07 -18.47
N LEU A 35 -32.85 -2.88 -17.42
CA LEU A 35 -34.07 -3.39 -16.79
C LEU A 35 -34.32 -2.65 -15.48
N LEU A 36 -35.59 -2.33 -15.22
CA LEU A 36 -36.02 -1.79 -13.93
C LEU A 36 -36.14 -2.92 -12.92
N ASN A 37 -35.46 -2.81 -11.78
CA ASN A 37 -35.54 -3.76 -10.68
C ASN A 37 -36.54 -3.30 -9.60
N GLU A 38 -36.29 -2.11 -9.04
CA GLU A 38 -37.08 -1.55 -7.93
C GLU A 38 -37.16 -0.03 -8.06
N VAL A 39 -38.28 0.55 -7.59
CA VAL A 39 -38.39 1.98 -7.28
C VAL A 39 -38.79 2.13 -5.82
N ALA A 40 -37.96 2.79 -5.02
CA ALA A 40 -38.23 3.07 -3.62
C ALA A 40 -38.37 4.58 -3.39
N PRO A 41 -39.49 5.08 -2.83
CA PRO A 41 -39.72 6.50 -2.57
C PRO A 41 -38.98 6.98 -1.31
N ARG A 42 -37.67 6.71 -1.25
CA ARG A 42 -36.80 7.06 -0.13
C ARG A 42 -35.36 7.19 -0.60
N PRO A 43 -34.52 7.98 0.12
CA PRO A 43 -33.08 7.98 -0.10
C PRO A 43 -32.48 6.57 0.00
N HIS A 44 -31.55 6.26 -0.90
CA HIS A 44 -30.86 4.97 -0.88
C HIS A 44 -29.52 5.03 -0.14
N ASN A 45 -29.07 3.90 0.39
CA ASN A 45 -27.81 3.80 1.13
C ASN A 45 -26.59 4.22 0.31
N SER A 46 -26.65 4.17 -1.02
CA SER A 46 -25.60 4.60 -1.94
C SER A 46 -25.39 6.12 -1.93
N GLY A 47 -26.40 6.90 -1.52
CA GLY A 47 -26.31 8.36 -1.48
C GLY A 47 -25.90 8.94 -0.13
N HIS A 48 -25.49 8.13 0.87
CA HIS A 48 -24.94 8.66 2.13
C HIS A 48 -23.73 9.59 1.89
N HIS A 49 -22.93 9.36 0.85
CA HIS A 49 -21.82 10.25 0.51
C HIS A 49 -22.25 11.72 0.32
N THR A 50 -23.52 11.98 -0.05
CA THR A 50 -24.04 13.34 -0.28
C THR A 50 -24.15 14.16 1.00
N ILE A 51 -24.12 13.53 2.19
CA ILE A 51 -24.15 14.22 3.48
C ILE A 51 -22.91 15.13 3.60
N GLU A 52 -21.74 14.61 3.25
CA GLU A 52 -20.48 15.37 3.28
C GLU A 52 -20.14 16.00 1.93
N ALA A 53 -20.52 15.35 0.82
CA ALA A 53 -20.05 15.76 -0.50
C ALA A 53 -20.86 16.91 -1.12
N CYS A 54 -22.12 17.10 -0.73
CA CYS A 54 -23.03 18.08 -1.33
C CYS A 54 -23.36 19.24 -0.39
N TYR A 55 -23.83 20.36 -0.95
CA TYR A 55 -24.41 21.45 -0.16
C TYR A 55 -25.72 21.01 0.50
N THR A 56 -26.58 20.31 -0.24
CA THR A 56 -27.82 19.70 0.25
C THR A 56 -27.81 18.22 -0.05
N SER A 57 -27.84 17.38 0.98
CA SER A 57 -27.81 15.92 0.84
C SER A 57 -29.12 15.38 0.27
N GLN A 58 -29.12 14.17 -0.30
CA GLN A 58 -30.36 13.53 -0.75
C GLN A 58 -31.39 13.35 0.38
N TYR A 59 -30.94 13.23 1.63
CA TYR A 59 -31.80 13.05 2.80
C TYR A 59 -32.52 14.34 3.12
N GLU A 60 -31.78 15.45 3.12
CA GLU A 60 -32.35 16.77 3.32
C GLU A 60 -33.25 17.17 2.14
N GLN A 61 -32.87 16.86 0.89
CA GLN A 61 -33.73 17.07 -0.27
C GLN A 61 -35.05 16.30 -0.16
N HIS A 62 -34.98 15.05 0.29
CA HIS A 62 -36.18 14.24 0.51
C HIS A 62 -37.07 14.89 1.59
N LEU A 63 -36.50 15.30 2.73
CA LEU A 63 -37.24 16.00 3.79
C LEU A 63 -37.87 17.31 3.29
N ARG A 64 -37.11 18.13 2.58
CA ARG A 64 -37.61 19.39 2.00
C ARG A 64 -38.78 19.12 1.05
N ALA A 65 -38.65 18.13 0.18
CA ALA A 65 -39.70 17.77 -0.77
C ALA A 65 -40.99 17.28 -0.09
N ILE A 66 -40.90 16.38 0.90
CA ILE A 66 -42.09 15.85 1.58
C ILE A 66 -42.76 16.90 2.50
N LEU A 67 -42.00 17.87 3.00
CA LEU A 67 -42.49 18.96 3.85
C LEU A 67 -42.95 20.19 3.04
N GLY A 68 -42.83 20.17 1.71
CA GLY A 68 -43.16 21.31 0.86
C GLY A 68 -42.22 22.53 1.03
N LEU A 69 -41.00 22.30 1.49
CA LEU A 69 -39.97 23.34 1.66
C LEU A 69 -39.16 23.53 0.36
N PRO A 70 -38.54 24.70 0.15
CA PRO A 70 -37.66 24.93 -1.00
C PRO A 70 -36.53 23.91 -1.07
N LEU A 71 -36.34 23.31 -2.26
CA LEU A 71 -35.22 22.42 -2.53
C LEU A 71 -33.89 23.17 -2.38
N GLY A 72 -32.87 22.47 -1.87
CA GLY A 72 -31.54 23.04 -1.74
C GLY A 72 -30.66 22.80 -2.97
N ASP A 73 -29.42 23.27 -2.95
CA ASP A 73 -28.43 23.01 -3.99
C ASP A 73 -27.87 21.58 -3.85
N PRO A 74 -28.11 20.66 -4.81
CA PRO A 74 -27.55 19.31 -4.77
C PRO A 74 -26.11 19.23 -5.26
N ALA A 75 -25.50 20.34 -5.70
CA ALA A 75 -24.14 20.37 -6.21
C ALA A 75 -23.14 19.88 -5.16
N MET A 76 -22.07 19.26 -5.65
CA MET A 76 -20.98 18.85 -4.78
C MET A 76 -20.22 20.09 -4.27
N LYS A 77 -20.06 20.21 -2.96
CA LYS A 77 -19.18 21.19 -2.31
C LYS A 77 -17.73 20.71 -2.24
N ALA A 78 -17.51 19.40 -2.33
CA ALA A 78 -16.19 18.79 -2.42
C ALA A 78 -15.98 18.16 -3.81
N PRO A 79 -14.82 18.34 -4.48
CA PRO A 79 -14.59 17.83 -5.83
C PRO A 79 -14.66 16.31 -5.95
N THR A 80 -14.37 15.57 -4.88
CA THR A 80 -14.42 14.11 -4.87
C THR A 80 -14.82 13.58 -3.50
N ALA A 81 -15.57 12.47 -3.50
CA ALA A 81 -15.94 11.74 -2.29
C ALA A 81 -15.89 10.23 -2.51
N ILE A 82 -15.54 9.48 -1.46
CA ILE A 82 -15.70 8.04 -1.36
C ILE A 82 -16.49 7.73 -0.10
N MET A 83 -17.49 6.85 -0.22
CA MET A 83 -18.16 6.25 0.94
C MET A 83 -17.70 4.80 1.11
N TYR A 84 -17.24 4.49 2.31
CA TYR A 84 -16.90 3.15 2.75
C TYR A 84 -17.93 2.63 3.76
N ASN A 85 -18.47 1.44 3.55
CA ASN A 85 -19.41 0.84 4.49
C ASN A 85 -18.65 0.14 5.63
N ILE A 86 -18.97 0.47 6.88
CA ILE A 86 -18.50 -0.30 8.03
C ILE A 86 -19.41 -1.54 8.12
N LEU A 87 -18.86 -2.71 7.80
CA LEU A 87 -19.56 -4.00 7.95
C LEU A 87 -19.10 -4.70 9.22
N GLY A 88 -19.96 -5.52 9.83
CA GLY A 88 -19.53 -6.43 10.89
C GLY A 88 -18.53 -7.45 10.34
N GLU A 89 -17.28 -7.38 10.78
CA GLU A 89 -16.24 -8.35 10.41
C GLU A 89 -16.32 -9.64 11.23
N ASP A 90 -16.78 -9.50 12.48
CA ASP A 90 -16.98 -10.57 13.45
C ASP A 90 -18.27 -10.31 14.24
N GLU A 91 -18.64 -11.19 15.15
CA GLU A 91 -19.84 -11.10 15.99
C GLU A 91 -19.54 -10.59 17.40
N GLY A 92 -20.56 -10.04 18.07
CA GLY A 92 -20.47 -9.58 19.46
C GLY A 92 -19.35 -8.55 19.72
N ASP A 93 -18.68 -8.69 20.85
CA ASP A 93 -17.65 -7.75 21.32
C ASP A 93 -16.43 -7.68 20.40
N SER A 94 -16.02 -8.80 19.80
CA SER A 94 -14.91 -8.85 18.85
C SER A 94 -15.21 -7.97 17.62
N GLY A 95 -16.41 -8.12 17.06
CA GLY A 95 -16.88 -7.28 15.96
C GLY A 95 -16.96 -5.80 16.35
N PHE A 96 -17.29 -5.51 17.61
CA PHE A 96 -17.35 -4.15 18.14
C PHE A 96 -15.96 -3.52 18.18
N VAL A 97 -14.98 -4.23 18.73
CA VAL A 97 -13.59 -3.77 18.81
C VAL A 97 -13.04 -3.49 17.41
N LEU A 98 -13.22 -4.39 16.46
CA LEU A 98 -12.75 -4.23 15.08
C LEU A 98 -13.38 -3.01 14.39
N ALA A 99 -14.70 -2.82 14.53
CA ALA A 99 -15.39 -1.65 14.00
C ALA A 99 -14.87 -0.35 14.62
N HIS A 100 -14.63 -0.33 15.94
CA HIS A 100 -14.13 0.85 16.64
C HIS A 100 -12.67 1.17 16.31
N GLN A 101 -11.83 0.17 16.03
CA GLN A 101 -10.47 0.39 15.51
C GLN A 101 -10.50 1.05 14.12
N LEU A 102 -11.41 0.63 13.24
CA LEU A 102 -11.62 1.28 11.94
C LEU A 102 -12.11 2.73 12.11
N ILE A 103 -13.07 2.96 13.01
CA ILE A 103 -13.57 4.30 13.34
C ILE A 103 -12.44 5.18 13.88
N LYS A 104 -11.63 4.68 14.82
CA LYS A 104 -10.51 5.43 15.40
C LYS A 104 -9.50 5.85 14.34
N ARG A 105 -9.19 4.99 13.36
CA ARG A 105 -8.35 5.35 12.22
C ARG A 105 -9.00 6.43 11.35
N ALA A 106 -10.29 6.30 11.06
CA ALA A 106 -11.03 7.28 10.27
C ALA A 106 -11.01 8.69 10.88
N LEU A 107 -11.12 8.79 12.21
CA LEU A 107 -11.09 10.07 12.91
C LEU A 107 -9.75 10.81 12.78
N ASN A 108 -8.67 10.14 12.39
CA ASN A 108 -7.36 10.73 12.16
C ASN A 108 -7.11 11.11 10.69
N ILE A 109 -8.08 10.90 9.80
CA ILE A 109 -7.95 11.15 8.36
C ILE A 109 -8.62 12.49 8.01
N PRO A 110 -7.88 13.47 7.46
CA PRO A 110 -8.46 14.73 7.01
C PRO A 110 -9.56 14.50 5.96
N GLY A 111 -10.71 15.15 6.16
CA GLY A 111 -11.88 15.02 5.28
C GLY A 111 -12.69 13.74 5.48
N ALA A 112 -12.37 12.89 6.45
CA ALA A 112 -13.19 11.74 6.82
C ALA A 112 -14.28 12.11 7.83
N SER A 113 -15.49 11.60 7.64
CA SER A 113 -16.62 11.71 8.57
C SER A 113 -17.18 10.33 8.85
N VAL A 114 -17.40 10.01 10.13
CA VAL A 114 -17.87 8.69 10.58
C VAL A 114 -19.34 8.78 10.96
N HIS A 115 -20.13 7.83 10.45
CA HIS A 115 -21.54 7.66 10.80
C HIS A 115 -21.77 6.26 11.36
N TRP A 116 -21.84 6.19 12.69
CA TRP A 116 -22.12 4.95 13.41
C TRP A 116 -23.63 4.82 13.69
N TYR A 117 -24.23 3.68 13.33
CA TYR A 117 -25.68 3.49 13.48
C TYR A 117 -26.10 2.90 14.82
N ALA A 118 -25.15 2.58 15.71
CA ALA A 118 -25.42 2.06 17.06
C ALA A 118 -26.44 0.90 17.08
N LYS A 119 -26.33 -0.04 16.14
CA LYS A 119 -27.23 -1.21 16.12
C LYS A 119 -26.94 -2.09 17.34
N PRO A 120 -27.97 -2.70 17.96
CA PRO A 120 -27.84 -3.41 19.23
C PRO A 120 -26.93 -4.65 19.15
N GLU A 121 -26.81 -5.26 17.96
CA GLU A 121 -25.99 -6.45 17.74
C GLU A 121 -25.14 -6.30 16.48
N ILE A 122 -23.87 -6.68 16.59
CA ILE A 122 -22.96 -6.83 15.46
C ILE A 122 -23.05 -8.25 14.93
N ARG A 123 -23.41 -8.34 13.65
CA ARG A 123 -23.47 -9.60 12.90
C ARG A 123 -22.57 -9.48 11.68
N LYS A 124 -21.97 -10.60 11.29
CA LYS A 124 -21.07 -10.63 10.14
C LYS A 124 -21.77 -10.13 8.88
N GLN A 125 -21.08 -9.31 8.08
CA GLN A 125 -21.59 -8.65 6.86
C GLN A 125 -22.76 -7.67 7.05
N ARG A 126 -23.27 -7.47 8.28
CA ARG A 126 -24.29 -6.46 8.54
C ARG A 126 -23.65 -5.08 8.48
N LYS A 127 -24.24 -4.15 7.71
CA LYS A 127 -23.79 -2.74 7.72
C LYS A 127 -24.05 -2.13 9.10
N MET A 128 -22.98 -1.72 9.77
CA MET A 128 -22.98 -1.12 11.11
C MET A 128 -22.85 0.40 11.08
N GLY A 129 -22.36 0.95 9.97
CA GLY A 129 -22.18 2.38 9.77
C GLY A 129 -21.57 2.66 8.40
N HIS A 130 -21.10 3.88 8.21
CA HIS A 130 -20.29 4.23 7.05
C HIS A 130 -19.30 5.35 7.38
N ILE A 131 -18.31 5.49 6.51
CA ILE A 131 -17.30 6.55 6.56
C ILE A 131 -17.32 7.23 5.20
N THR A 132 -17.49 8.55 5.18
CA THR A 132 -17.34 9.34 3.95
C THR A 132 -16.02 10.07 4.01
N ILE A 133 -15.20 9.98 2.96
CA ILE A 133 -13.95 10.72 2.81
C ILE A 133 -14.13 11.68 1.64
N VAL A 134 -13.98 12.98 1.88
CA VAL A 134 -13.99 14.02 0.85
C VAL A 134 -12.60 14.59 0.62
N GLY A 135 -12.34 15.09 -0.59
CA GLY A 135 -11.06 15.67 -0.93
C GLY A 135 -11.02 16.34 -2.31
N PRO A 136 -9.88 16.95 -2.66
CA PRO A 136 -9.75 17.74 -3.89
C PRO A 136 -9.62 16.87 -5.15
N SER A 137 -9.28 15.59 -5.02
CA SER A 137 -9.11 14.67 -6.15
C SER A 137 -9.33 13.22 -5.75
N LEU A 138 -9.65 12.37 -6.74
CA LEU A 138 -9.77 10.93 -6.55
C LEU A 138 -8.48 10.28 -6.02
N PHE A 139 -7.32 10.79 -6.42
CA PHE A 139 -6.03 10.30 -5.92
C PHE A 139 -5.90 10.55 -4.41
N SER A 140 -6.15 11.78 -3.96
CA SER A 140 -6.08 12.14 -2.53
C SER A 140 -7.06 11.32 -1.68
N VAL A 141 -8.31 11.18 -2.15
CA VAL A 141 -9.33 10.42 -1.42
C VAL A 141 -9.01 8.92 -1.40
N LYS A 142 -8.45 8.36 -2.48
CA LYS A 142 -7.98 6.96 -2.51
C LYS A 142 -6.81 6.72 -1.57
N GLU A 143 -5.85 7.63 -1.49
CA GLU A 143 -4.74 7.54 -0.53
C GLU A 143 -5.24 7.53 0.91
N HIS A 144 -6.20 8.40 1.24
CA HIS A 144 -6.86 8.40 2.54
C HIS A 144 -7.63 7.10 2.82
N LEU A 145 -8.37 6.57 1.84
CA LEU A 145 -9.02 5.26 1.96
C LEU A 145 -7.98 4.15 2.19
N ASN A 146 -6.86 4.15 1.47
CA ASN A 146 -5.80 3.17 1.65
C ASN A 146 -5.26 3.21 3.08
N LYS A 147 -4.99 4.42 3.63
CA LYS A 147 -4.59 4.59 5.04
C LYS A 147 -5.65 4.08 6.01
N LEU A 148 -6.93 4.33 5.74
CA LEU A 148 -8.03 3.83 6.57
C LEU A 148 -8.07 2.29 6.60
N LEU A 149 -7.86 1.65 5.45
CA LEU A 149 -7.97 0.19 5.32
C LEU A 149 -6.70 -0.56 5.71
N GLN A 150 -5.55 0.12 5.79
CA GLN A 150 -4.33 -0.45 6.35
C GLN A 150 -4.55 -0.80 7.82
N ARG A 151 -4.79 -2.10 8.09
CA ARG A 151 -4.94 -2.64 9.44
C ARG A 151 -3.67 -2.32 10.22
N ASP A 152 -3.83 -1.63 11.36
CA ASP A 152 -2.80 -1.58 12.39
C ASP A 152 -2.59 -3.02 12.85
N THR A 153 -1.56 -3.65 12.30
CA THR A 153 -1.10 -4.96 12.71
C THR A 153 -0.29 -4.76 13.97
N ASP A 154 -0.99 -4.53 15.08
CA ASP A 154 -0.41 -4.54 16.43
C ASP A 154 -0.20 -5.98 16.96
N GLY A 155 -0.18 -6.94 16.04
CA GLY A 155 0.36 -8.29 16.23
C GLY A 155 1.32 -8.57 15.08
N GLN A 156 2.62 -8.42 15.32
CA GLN A 156 3.74 -8.74 14.42
C GLN A 156 3.48 -8.41 12.94
N LYS A 157 3.71 -7.15 12.54
CA LYS A 157 4.02 -6.85 11.13
C LYS A 157 5.11 -7.81 10.66
N LYS A 158 4.76 -8.76 9.79
CA LYS A 158 5.72 -9.32 8.83
C LYS A 158 6.01 -8.19 7.87
N VAL A 159 6.89 -7.27 8.29
CA VAL A 159 7.30 -6.14 7.46
C VAL A 159 7.92 -6.76 6.21
N ARG A 160 7.30 -6.54 5.05
CA ARG A 160 7.82 -7.10 3.79
C ARG A 160 9.19 -6.47 3.55
N PRO A 161 10.26 -7.27 3.42
CA PRO A 161 11.59 -6.74 3.26
C PRO A 161 11.68 -5.97 1.94
N ARG A 162 12.20 -4.74 1.99
CA ARG A 162 12.56 -3.91 0.84
C ARG A 162 14.00 -4.17 0.41
N ALA A 163 14.87 -4.55 1.34
CA ALA A 163 16.26 -4.88 1.07
C ALA A 163 16.58 -6.32 1.51
N ALA A 164 17.59 -6.92 0.87
CA ALA A 164 18.13 -8.20 1.28
C ALA A 164 19.63 -8.06 1.58
N VAL A 165 20.08 -8.66 2.67
CA VAL A 165 21.50 -8.81 3.03
C VAL A 165 21.82 -10.31 2.98
N ILE A 166 22.55 -10.73 1.96
CA ILE A 166 22.92 -12.13 1.77
C ILE A 166 24.43 -12.33 1.85
N MET A 167 24.82 -13.50 2.35
CA MET A 167 26.22 -13.85 2.51
C MET A 167 26.47 -15.34 2.24
N GLY A 168 27.68 -15.67 1.81
CA GLY A 168 28.04 -17.05 1.45
C GLY A 168 28.18 -18.00 2.64
N SER A 169 28.42 -17.45 3.83
CA SER A 169 28.67 -18.20 5.07
C SER A 169 28.39 -17.35 6.33
N ASP A 170 28.17 -18.02 7.47
CA ASP A 170 28.05 -17.34 8.76
C ASP A 170 29.33 -16.59 9.18
N SER A 171 30.50 -17.02 8.68
CA SER A 171 31.76 -16.30 8.94
C SER A 171 31.83 -14.92 8.30
N ASP A 172 30.95 -14.61 7.35
CA ASP A 172 30.85 -13.29 6.72
C ASP A 172 29.95 -12.33 7.54
N LEU A 173 29.13 -12.86 8.45
CA LEU A 173 28.18 -12.10 9.27
C LEU A 173 28.80 -10.95 10.07
N PRO A 174 30.00 -11.08 10.68
CA PRO A 174 30.61 -9.98 11.42
C PRO A 174 30.86 -8.73 10.59
N ILE A 175 31.03 -8.86 9.27
CA ILE A 175 31.15 -7.74 8.33
C ILE A 175 29.76 -7.34 7.85
N MET A 176 28.96 -8.29 7.38
CA MET A 176 27.68 -8.00 6.73
C MET A 176 26.62 -7.41 7.66
N LYS A 177 26.75 -7.60 8.98
CA LYS A 177 25.87 -6.95 9.97
C LYS A 177 25.93 -5.41 9.91
N ASP A 178 27.03 -4.82 9.43
CA ASP A 178 27.15 -3.37 9.35
C ASP A 178 26.22 -2.80 8.26
N ALA A 179 25.98 -3.54 7.18
CA ALA A 179 24.94 -3.20 6.20
C ALA A 179 23.54 -3.25 6.82
N ALA A 180 23.27 -4.29 7.61
CA ALA A 180 22.00 -4.44 8.33
C ALA A 180 21.77 -3.30 9.33
N ALA A 181 22.79 -2.91 10.10
CA ALA A 181 22.72 -1.80 11.05
C ALA A 181 22.36 -0.47 10.37
N VAL A 182 22.89 -0.22 9.16
CA VAL A 182 22.49 0.95 8.36
C VAL A 182 21.02 0.86 7.95
N LEU A 183 20.57 -0.29 7.44
CA LEU A 183 19.17 -0.47 7.05
C LEU A 183 18.20 -0.29 8.24
N GLU A 184 18.56 -0.80 9.42
CA GLU A 184 17.84 -0.59 10.68
C GLU A 184 17.77 0.90 11.04
N LYS A 185 18.90 1.61 10.99
CA LYS A 185 18.98 3.05 11.30
C LYS A 185 18.03 3.89 10.42
N PHE A 186 17.84 3.50 9.17
CA PHE A 186 16.94 4.18 8.23
C PHE A 186 15.52 3.60 8.22
N ASN A 187 15.18 2.72 9.16
CA ASN A 187 13.89 2.01 9.22
C ASN A 187 13.52 1.34 7.88
N ILE A 188 14.51 0.79 7.18
CA ILE A 188 14.29 0.05 5.93
C ILE A 188 14.07 -1.41 6.30
N PRO A 189 12.92 -2.01 6.00
CA PRO A 189 12.70 -3.42 6.27
C PRO A 189 13.64 -4.27 5.43
N PHE A 190 14.30 -5.25 6.03
CA PHE A 190 15.21 -6.12 5.32
C PHE A 190 15.17 -7.54 5.83
N GLU A 191 15.70 -8.45 5.03
CA GLU A 191 16.01 -9.81 5.44
C GLU A 191 17.52 -10.03 5.44
N LEU A 192 18.03 -10.79 6.40
CA LEU A 192 19.43 -11.18 6.47
C LEU A 192 19.51 -12.71 6.47
N THR A 193 20.22 -13.30 5.51
CA THR A 193 20.25 -14.76 5.36
C THR A 193 21.50 -15.28 4.65
N VAL A 194 21.86 -16.54 4.92
CA VAL A 194 22.98 -17.21 4.26
C VAL A 194 22.52 -17.87 2.96
N VAL A 195 23.16 -17.50 1.86
CA VAL A 195 22.94 -18.02 0.50
C VAL A 195 24.31 -18.26 -0.13
N SER A 196 24.65 -19.52 -0.38
CA SER A 196 25.95 -19.87 -0.96
C SER A 196 25.82 -20.18 -2.46
N ALA A 197 26.61 -19.47 -3.28
CA ALA A 197 26.69 -19.70 -4.72
C ALA A 197 27.31 -21.06 -5.09
N HIS A 198 28.23 -21.58 -4.27
CA HIS A 198 28.94 -22.82 -4.57
C HIS A 198 28.32 -24.05 -3.89
N ARG A 199 27.82 -23.91 -2.66
CA ARG A 199 27.32 -25.05 -1.88
C ARG A 199 25.82 -25.28 -2.08
N THR A 200 25.07 -24.22 -2.33
CA THR A 200 23.59 -24.26 -2.43
C THR A 200 23.12 -23.46 -3.65
N ALA A 201 23.67 -23.79 -4.82
CA ALA A 201 23.45 -23.04 -6.06
C ALA A 201 21.95 -22.96 -6.43
N GLU A 202 21.20 -24.06 -6.30
CA GLU A 202 19.75 -24.08 -6.58
C GLU A 202 18.97 -23.15 -5.64
N ARG A 203 19.32 -23.13 -4.35
CA ARG A 203 18.72 -22.20 -3.38
C ARG A 203 19.02 -20.75 -3.73
N MET A 204 20.25 -20.45 -4.13
CA MET A 204 20.64 -19.12 -4.60
C MET A 204 19.84 -18.73 -5.85
N TYR A 205 19.68 -19.66 -6.80
CA TYR A 205 18.90 -19.43 -8.00
C TYR A 205 17.44 -19.09 -7.67
N ALA A 206 16.79 -19.93 -6.87
CA ALA A 206 15.41 -19.71 -6.45
C ALA A 206 15.25 -18.39 -5.67
N TYR A 207 16.22 -18.07 -4.82
CA TYR A 207 16.22 -16.83 -4.04
C TYR A 207 16.33 -15.58 -4.91
N ALA A 208 17.27 -15.56 -5.86
CA ALA A 208 17.52 -14.41 -6.73
C ALA A 208 16.39 -14.19 -7.75
N SER A 209 15.94 -15.27 -8.40
CA SER A 209 14.89 -15.21 -9.43
C SER A 209 13.53 -14.76 -8.86
N SER A 210 13.21 -15.13 -7.60
CA SER A 210 11.98 -14.71 -6.93
C SER A 210 12.07 -13.37 -6.20
N ALA A 211 13.26 -12.77 -6.08
CA ALA A 211 13.51 -11.61 -5.21
C ALA A 211 12.56 -10.43 -5.47
N LYS A 212 12.34 -10.09 -6.75
CA LYS A 212 11.46 -8.99 -7.17
C LYS A 212 10.00 -9.26 -6.82
N GLU A 213 9.52 -10.49 -7.01
CA GLU A 213 8.14 -10.87 -6.69
C GLU A 213 7.88 -10.85 -5.19
N ARG A 214 8.91 -11.11 -4.37
CA ARG A 214 8.85 -11.00 -2.91
C ARG A 214 8.81 -9.54 -2.42
N GLY A 215 8.97 -8.56 -3.30
CA GLY A 215 8.93 -7.13 -2.99
C GLY A 215 10.29 -6.52 -2.63
N LEU A 216 11.39 -7.26 -2.84
CA LEU A 216 12.72 -6.67 -2.69
C LEU A 216 12.95 -5.62 -3.79
N GLU A 217 13.66 -4.57 -3.41
CA GLU A 217 14.02 -3.44 -4.25
C GLU A 217 15.54 -3.33 -4.43
N VAL A 218 16.35 -3.89 -3.53
CA VAL A 218 17.82 -3.92 -3.59
C VAL A 218 18.38 -5.13 -2.85
N ILE A 219 19.49 -5.69 -3.34
CA ILE A 219 20.19 -6.83 -2.73
C ILE A 219 21.63 -6.43 -2.42
N ILE A 220 22.07 -6.64 -1.18
CA ILE A 220 23.44 -6.50 -0.72
C ILE A 220 24.01 -7.91 -0.55
N ALA A 221 25.07 -8.24 -1.29
CA ALA A 221 25.65 -9.58 -1.32
C ALA A 221 27.12 -9.55 -0.92
N GLY A 222 27.47 -10.28 0.14
CA GLY A 222 28.84 -10.43 0.64
C GLY A 222 29.44 -11.79 0.30
N ALA A 223 30.67 -11.80 -0.22
CA ALA A 223 31.43 -13.03 -0.43
C ALA A 223 32.95 -12.80 -0.42
N GLY A 224 33.70 -13.82 -0.02
CA GLY A 224 35.17 -13.84 0.01
C GLY A 224 35.77 -14.88 -0.94
N GLY A 225 37.04 -14.69 -1.32
CA GLY A 225 37.81 -15.57 -2.20
C GLY A 225 37.34 -15.48 -3.64
N ALA A 226 36.98 -16.62 -4.24
CA ALA A 226 36.27 -16.69 -5.52
C ALA A 226 34.80 -16.25 -5.33
N ALA A 227 34.61 -14.95 -5.11
CA ALA A 227 33.41 -14.36 -4.56
C ALA A 227 32.26 -14.22 -5.59
N HIS A 228 31.68 -15.36 -6.02
CA HIS A 228 30.69 -15.39 -7.11
C HIS A 228 29.27 -14.98 -6.73
N LEU A 229 28.94 -14.90 -5.43
CA LEU A 229 27.57 -14.66 -4.98
C LEU A 229 26.95 -13.39 -5.58
N PRO A 230 27.60 -12.21 -5.55
CA PRO A 230 27.00 -10.99 -6.08
C PRO A 230 26.75 -11.05 -7.59
N GLY A 231 27.72 -11.54 -8.36
CA GLY A 231 27.63 -11.66 -9.81
C GLY A 231 26.56 -12.64 -10.27
N MET A 232 26.48 -13.80 -9.62
CA MET A 232 25.46 -14.81 -9.92
C MET A 232 24.05 -14.29 -9.59
N VAL A 233 23.87 -13.63 -8.44
CA VAL A 233 22.58 -13.03 -8.08
C VAL A 233 22.18 -11.96 -9.09
N ALA A 234 23.09 -11.08 -9.49
CA ALA A 234 22.83 -10.04 -10.51
C ALA A 234 22.43 -10.64 -11.87
N SER A 235 22.94 -11.82 -12.23
CA SER A 235 22.56 -12.49 -13.48
C SER A 235 21.13 -13.04 -13.51
N LEU A 236 20.49 -13.16 -12.35
CA LEU A 236 19.19 -13.81 -12.16
C LEU A 236 18.08 -12.85 -11.74
N THR A 237 18.38 -11.57 -11.57
CA THR A 237 17.40 -10.57 -11.14
C THR A 237 17.56 -9.25 -11.87
N THR A 238 16.48 -8.47 -11.94
CA THR A 238 16.49 -7.10 -12.47
C THR A 238 16.70 -6.05 -11.37
N LEU A 239 16.80 -6.49 -10.12
CA LEU A 239 17.05 -5.62 -8.97
C LEU A 239 18.52 -5.17 -8.94
N PRO A 240 18.81 -3.96 -8.45
CA PRO A 240 20.17 -3.56 -8.14
C PRO A 240 20.84 -4.53 -7.15
N VAL A 241 22.07 -4.93 -7.46
CA VAL A 241 22.91 -5.77 -6.60
C VAL A 241 24.16 -4.99 -6.20
N ILE A 242 24.39 -4.88 -4.90
CA ILE A 242 25.56 -4.26 -4.30
C ILE A 242 26.47 -5.37 -3.78
N GLY A 243 27.70 -5.43 -4.29
CA GLY A 243 28.69 -6.43 -3.89
C GLY A 243 29.61 -5.91 -2.78
N VAL A 244 29.77 -6.70 -1.72
CA VAL A 244 30.70 -6.44 -0.61
C VAL A 244 31.82 -7.49 -0.66
N PRO A 245 33.04 -7.10 -1.06
CA PRO A 245 34.19 -8.00 -1.02
C PRO A 245 34.60 -8.29 0.42
N ILE A 246 34.65 -9.57 0.81
CA ILE A 246 35.03 -9.97 2.17
C ILE A 246 36.54 -10.20 2.27
N TRP A 247 37.13 -9.89 3.41
CA TRP A 247 38.56 -10.13 3.66
C TRP A 247 38.91 -11.62 3.58
N THR A 248 40.00 -11.92 2.88
CA THR A 248 40.60 -13.26 2.82
C THR A 248 41.97 -13.26 3.49
N LYS A 249 42.38 -14.41 4.03
CA LYS A 249 43.66 -14.54 4.74
C LYS A 249 44.86 -14.33 3.82
N SER A 250 44.83 -14.87 2.61
CA SER A 250 46.00 -14.93 1.72
C SER A 250 46.17 -13.66 0.88
N LEU A 251 45.08 -13.13 0.33
CA LEU A 251 45.10 -12.01 -0.63
C LEU A 251 44.42 -10.75 -0.10
N GLN A 252 44.11 -10.71 1.20
CA GLN A 252 43.56 -9.54 1.88
C GLN A 252 42.32 -8.96 1.17
N GLY A 253 41.49 -9.84 0.59
CA GLY A 253 40.27 -9.46 -0.12
C GLY A 253 40.47 -8.96 -1.56
N MET A 254 41.69 -8.91 -2.10
CA MET A 254 41.92 -8.56 -3.51
C MET A 254 41.28 -9.57 -4.47
N ASP A 255 41.38 -10.86 -4.14
CA ASP A 255 40.65 -11.94 -4.83
C ASP A 255 39.15 -11.70 -4.86
N SER A 256 38.61 -11.30 -3.72
CA SER A 256 37.18 -11.04 -3.52
C SER A 256 36.74 -9.81 -4.31
N LEU A 257 37.54 -8.74 -4.26
CA LEU A 257 37.27 -7.50 -4.98
C LEU A 257 37.21 -7.76 -6.49
N LEU A 258 38.25 -8.38 -7.05
CA LEU A 258 38.33 -8.65 -8.48
C LEU A 258 37.25 -9.63 -8.94
N SER A 259 36.87 -10.61 -8.11
CA SER A 259 35.77 -11.54 -8.41
C SER A 259 34.39 -10.88 -8.47
N ILE A 260 34.21 -9.74 -7.80
CA ILE A 260 32.92 -9.04 -7.72
C ILE A 260 32.85 -7.86 -8.71
N VAL A 261 33.92 -7.06 -8.81
CA VAL A 261 33.89 -5.80 -9.57
C VAL A 261 34.04 -6.00 -11.09
N GLN A 262 34.74 -7.05 -11.52
CA GLN A 262 35.07 -7.29 -12.94
C GLN A 262 33.95 -8.04 -13.69
N MET A 263 32.71 -7.63 -13.50
CA MET A 263 31.58 -8.25 -14.19
C MET A 263 31.60 -7.94 -15.70
N PRO A 264 31.23 -8.92 -16.55
CA PRO A 264 31.12 -8.70 -17.99
C PRO A 264 29.98 -7.74 -18.33
N LYS A 265 30.02 -7.19 -19.54
CA LYS A 265 28.98 -6.31 -20.08
C LYS A 265 27.60 -6.97 -19.97
N GLY A 266 26.64 -6.25 -19.38
CA GLY A 266 25.23 -6.65 -19.29
C GLY A 266 24.76 -7.04 -17.90
N ILE A 267 25.66 -7.52 -17.02
CA ILE A 267 25.31 -7.95 -15.65
C ILE A 267 26.07 -7.09 -14.63
N PRO A 268 25.63 -5.85 -14.35
CA PRO A 268 26.36 -4.95 -13.46
C PRO A 268 26.23 -5.36 -11.99
N VAL A 269 27.32 -5.17 -11.22
CA VAL A 269 27.33 -5.23 -9.75
C VAL A 269 27.98 -3.95 -9.22
N ALA A 270 27.26 -3.21 -8.38
CA ALA A 270 27.81 -2.03 -7.72
C ALA A 270 28.71 -2.47 -6.57
N THR A 271 30.03 -2.35 -6.72
CA THR A 271 30.98 -2.90 -5.73
C THR A 271 31.47 -1.80 -4.79
N VAL A 272 31.43 -2.06 -3.48
CA VAL A 272 32.01 -1.18 -2.45
C VAL A 272 33.42 -1.63 -2.05
N ALA A 273 34.09 -0.84 -1.21
CA ALA A 273 35.41 -1.18 -0.69
C ALA A 273 35.41 -2.52 0.07
N ILE A 274 36.58 -3.18 0.12
CA ILE A 274 36.77 -4.45 0.84
C ILE A 274 36.35 -4.29 2.30
N GLY A 275 35.48 -5.18 2.77
CA GLY A 275 34.93 -5.21 4.12
C GLY A 275 33.95 -4.08 4.46
N ASN A 276 33.63 -3.18 3.52
CA ASN A 276 32.84 -1.99 3.82
C ASN A 276 31.34 -2.21 3.60
N ALA A 277 30.76 -3.10 4.40
CA ALA A 277 29.32 -3.38 4.37
C ALA A 277 28.47 -2.17 4.78
N GLU A 278 28.97 -1.29 5.65
CA GLU A 278 28.30 -0.03 6.01
C GLU A 278 27.99 0.82 4.77
N ASN A 279 28.99 1.05 3.89
CA ASN A 279 28.76 1.78 2.64
C ASN A 279 27.84 1.05 1.67
N ALA A 280 27.78 -0.28 1.70
CA ALA A 280 26.78 -1.00 0.92
C ALA A 280 25.35 -0.74 1.44
N GLY A 281 25.17 -0.69 2.75
CA GLY A 281 23.93 -0.25 3.38
C GLY A 281 23.56 1.18 2.98
N LEU A 282 24.50 2.12 3.04
CA LEU A 282 24.27 3.52 2.65
C LEU A 282 23.95 3.66 1.16
N LEU A 283 24.64 2.91 0.29
CA LEU A 283 24.35 2.88 -1.13
C LEU A 283 22.95 2.31 -1.41
N ALA A 284 22.52 1.28 -0.69
CA ALA A 284 21.15 0.76 -0.75
C ALA A 284 20.13 1.81 -0.33
N VAL A 285 20.37 2.54 0.78
CA VAL A 285 19.53 3.66 1.22
C VAL A 285 19.40 4.71 0.11
N ARG A 286 20.51 5.10 -0.54
CA ARG A 286 20.48 6.07 -1.65
C ARG A 286 19.67 5.58 -2.85
N MET A 287 19.82 4.31 -3.22
CA MET A 287 19.05 3.72 -4.32
C MET A 287 17.54 3.77 -4.02
N LEU A 288 17.14 3.42 -2.80
CA LEU A 288 15.74 3.45 -2.36
C LEU A 288 15.20 4.88 -2.23
N ALA A 289 16.01 5.80 -1.69
CA ALA A 289 15.68 7.21 -1.53
C ALA A 289 15.35 7.91 -2.86
N SER A 290 15.90 7.45 -3.98
CA SER A 290 15.62 8.02 -5.30
C SER A 290 14.13 8.04 -5.69
N ARG A 291 13.30 7.20 -5.03
CA ARG A 291 11.85 7.11 -5.24
C ARG A 291 11.03 7.31 -3.97
N ASP A 292 11.69 7.69 -2.87
CA ASP A 292 11.11 7.81 -1.53
C ASP A 292 11.54 9.15 -0.93
N PRO A 293 10.73 10.23 -1.09
CA PRO A 293 11.11 11.58 -0.65
C PRO A 293 11.42 11.66 0.84
N GLU A 294 10.67 10.94 1.69
CA GLU A 294 10.90 10.93 3.14
C GLU A 294 12.23 10.25 3.49
N LEU A 295 12.58 9.15 2.80
CA LEU A 295 13.88 8.52 2.96
C LEU A 295 15.02 9.41 2.42
N SER A 296 14.77 10.15 1.34
CA SER A 296 15.70 11.14 0.79
C SER A 296 16.02 12.25 1.80
N ASP A 297 15.01 12.80 2.48
CA ASP A 297 15.20 13.83 3.50
C ASP A 297 15.98 13.32 4.72
N ARG A 298 15.67 12.09 5.18
CA ARG A 298 16.42 11.42 6.24
C ARG A 298 17.88 11.18 5.87
N TYR A 299 18.13 10.75 4.64
CA TYR A 299 19.49 10.56 4.14
C TYR A 299 20.24 11.90 3.98
N GLY A 300 19.57 12.94 3.50
CA GLY A 300 20.12 14.29 3.42
C GLY A 300 20.52 14.84 4.80
N SER A 301 19.68 14.64 5.81
CA SER A 301 19.98 15.01 7.20
C SER A 301 21.18 14.23 7.76
N PHE A 302 21.31 12.95 7.42
CA PHE A 302 22.46 12.13 7.80
C PHE A 302 23.78 12.65 7.19
N LEU A 303 23.77 13.10 5.92
CA LEU A 303 24.96 13.66 5.28
C LEU A 303 25.50 14.90 5.98
N MET A 304 24.61 15.76 6.52
CA MET A 304 25.00 16.98 7.24
C MET A 304 25.76 16.69 8.54
N LEU A 305 25.70 15.45 9.07
CA LEU A 305 26.47 15.06 10.26
C LEU A 305 27.97 14.85 9.97
N PHE A 306 28.37 14.76 8.69
CA PHE A 306 29.75 14.52 8.26
C PHE A 306 30.40 15.74 7.58
N SER A 307 29.66 16.85 7.44
CA SER A 307 30.12 18.12 6.85
C SER A 307 30.38 19.17 7.91
#